data_AF-A0A846IAF3-F1
#
_entry.id   AF-A0A846IAF3-F1
#
_cell.length_a   1.000
_cell.length_b   1.000
_cell.length_c   1.000
_cell.angle_alpha   90.00
_cell.angle_beta   90.00
_cell.angle_gamma   90.00
#
_symmetry.space_group_name_H-M   'P 1'
#
loop_
_entity.id
_entity.type
_entity.pdbx_description
1 polymer ?
#
loop_
_entity_poly.entity_id
_entity_poly.type
_entity_poly.pdbx_seq_one_letter_code
_entity_poly.pdbx_strand_id
1 'polypeptide(L)'
;MNIKVNGGEFKKYIGLALKSTASSAINANDIINISTNNDKLIILSGSGSSDFTLKQELKNVIISEEGNINISINISVTILNAIIKKMTNEEISLFIDPKNNDVLKIKQGRNNSKIALAKEHTISDILKSDIIYSLNLNPKIFKDLIESTSYAVAQDEARPILLGQYIELENNLIKITALDGFRLISNSAKIENKHEDKILIHANNLKNLSSLIDDSTEELILNKNNNKAIVEVKNKNYVAIAASNIFSEEFIEYKQLIGDLSSFPIKITVDRLQLLNTVDRISVVSSFVKEGTHILMKLNKDSLEIDGNSSVASMKGEVNIKNNNFEEEFTIGFNPKYILDALKNINTKEIDMFFNSNVSPAIIINKPEKEEDIKINALVLPVKTIS
;
A
#
# COMPACT_ATOMS: atom_id res chain seq x y z
N MET A 1 -23.91 -15.87 24.94
CA MET A 1 -22.59 -15.26 24.71
C MET A 1 -22.23 -14.24 25.77
N ASN A 2 -21.08 -14.42 26.43
CA ASN A 2 -20.37 -13.34 27.11
C ASN A 2 -18.88 -13.43 26.74
N ILE A 3 -18.47 -12.65 25.73
CA ILE A 3 -17.06 -12.53 25.36
C ILE A 3 -16.45 -11.41 26.16
N LYS A 4 -15.29 -11.67 26.78
CA LYS A 4 -14.42 -10.64 27.34
C LYS A 4 -13.15 -10.53 26.53
N VAL A 5 -12.83 -9.30 26.12
CA VAL A 5 -11.67 -8.99 25.30
C VAL A 5 -11.05 -7.67 25.75
N ASN A 6 -9.73 -7.54 25.59
CA ASN A 6 -9.05 -6.27 25.80
C ASN A 6 -9.56 -5.21 24.82
N GLY A 7 -9.91 -4.02 25.32
CA GLY A 7 -10.52 -2.99 24.48
C GLY A 7 -9.59 -2.40 23.43
N GLY A 8 -8.29 -2.27 23.74
CA GLY A 8 -7.28 -1.81 22.80
C GLY A 8 -7.09 -2.79 21.64
N GLU A 9 -7.00 -4.09 21.95
CA GLU A 9 -6.91 -5.15 20.94
C GLU A 9 -8.17 -5.20 20.08
N PHE A 10 -9.36 -5.26 20.69
CA PHE A 10 -10.62 -5.27 19.95
C PHE A 10 -10.75 -4.05 19.02
N LYS A 11 -10.39 -2.86 19.50
CA LYS A 11 -10.38 -1.64 18.69
C LYS A 11 -9.40 -1.72 17.51
N LYS A 12 -8.22 -2.30 17.71
CA LYS A 12 -7.23 -2.53 16.63
C LYS A 12 -7.83 -3.44 15.54
N TYR A 13 -8.36 -4.61 15.92
CA TYR A 13 -8.85 -5.61 14.96
C TYR A 13 -10.11 -5.18 14.22
N ILE A 14 -11.05 -4.54 14.92
CA ILE A 14 -12.22 -3.95 14.27
C ILE A 14 -11.80 -2.79 13.36
N GLY A 15 -10.79 -2.00 13.75
CA GLY A 15 -10.20 -0.97 12.90
C GLY A 15 -9.65 -1.53 11.58
N LEU A 16 -8.98 -2.68 11.61
CA LEU A 16 -8.51 -3.37 10.40
C LEU A 16 -9.68 -3.89 9.56
N ALA A 17 -10.69 -4.51 10.20
CA ALA A 17 -11.90 -4.97 9.54
C ALA A 17 -12.64 -3.82 8.82
N LEU A 18 -12.78 -2.67 9.47
CA LEU A 18 -13.45 -1.50 8.88
C LEU A 18 -12.71 -0.90 7.68
N LYS A 19 -11.36 -1.00 7.64
CA LYS A 19 -10.58 -0.59 6.47
C LYS A 19 -10.81 -1.52 5.28
N SER A 20 -10.93 -2.83 5.55
CA SER A 20 -11.18 -3.83 4.52
C SER A 20 -12.54 -3.70 3.82
N THR A 21 -13.55 -3.14 4.51
CA THR A 21 -14.88 -2.90 3.94
C THR A 21 -14.96 -1.61 3.12
N ALA A 22 -13.96 -0.72 3.23
CA ALA A 22 -13.98 0.62 2.63
C ALA A 22 -13.26 0.71 1.27
N SER A 23 -13.07 -0.40 0.55
CA SER A 23 -12.38 -0.41 -0.76
C SER A 23 -13.15 0.37 -1.84
N SER A 24 -14.46 0.55 -1.67
CA SER A 24 -15.29 1.59 -2.28
C SER A 24 -16.08 2.31 -1.18
N ALA A 25 -16.70 3.46 -1.48
CA ALA A 25 -17.43 4.25 -0.47
C ALA A 25 -18.30 3.36 0.42
N ILE A 26 -18.10 3.43 1.75
CA ILE A 26 -18.79 2.58 2.75
C ILE A 26 -20.27 2.50 2.41
N ASN A 27 -20.73 1.33 2.02
CA ASN A 27 -22.15 1.13 1.74
C ASN A 27 -22.87 0.99 3.09
N ALA A 28 -24.05 1.58 3.21
CA ALA A 28 -24.86 1.49 4.43
C ALA A 28 -25.18 0.03 4.83
N ASN A 29 -25.10 -0.88 3.85
CA ASN A 29 -25.33 -2.32 4.00
C ASN A 29 -24.06 -3.14 4.27
N ASP A 30 -22.87 -2.53 4.34
CA ASP A 30 -21.67 -3.29 4.66
C ASP A 30 -21.74 -3.81 6.10
N ILE A 31 -21.40 -5.09 6.25
CA ILE A 31 -21.44 -5.80 7.53
C ILE A 31 -20.07 -6.34 7.90
N ILE A 32 -19.82 -6.39 9.21
CA ILE A 32 -18.75 -7.17 9.79
C ILE A 32 -19.39 -8.33 10.53
N ASN A 33 -18.93 -9.53 10.23
CA ASN A 33 -19.31 -10.72 10.95
C ASN A 33 -18.33 -10.97 12.11
N ILE A 34 -18.85 -11.22 13.30
CA ILE A 34 -18.07 -11.63 14.47
C ILE A 34 -18.62 -12.97 14.91
N SER A 35 -17.74 -13.96 15.04
CA SER A 35 -18.10 -15.30 15.49
C SER A 35 -17.11 -15.86 16.48
N THR A 36 -17.50 -16.89 17.22
CA THR A 36 -16.62 -17.63 18.14
C THR A 36 -16.46 -19.08 17.70
N ASN A 37 -15.26 -19.61 17.93
CA ASN A 37 -14.95 -21.02 17.74
C ASN A 37 -13.93 -21.44 18.82
N ASN A 38 -14.38 -22.23 19.80
CA ASN A 38 -13.62 -22.54 21.02
C ASN A 38 -13.14 -21.24 21.70
N ASP A 39 -11.84 -21.10 21.99
CA ASP A 39 -11.22 -19.94 22.65
C ASP A 39 -10.81 -18.81 21.67
N LYS A 40 -11.34 -18.84 20.44
CA LYS A 40 -11.01 -17.85 19.39
C LYS A 40 -12.20 -16.96 19.07
N LEU A 41 -11.90 -15.67 18.93
CA LEU A 41 -12.81 -14.71 18.30
C LEU A 41 -12.41 -14.55 16.83
N ILE A 42 -13.36 -14.80 15.94
CA ILE A 42 -13.20 -14.68 14.49
C ILE A 42 -13.93 -13.42 14.04
N ILE A 43 -13.23 -12.55 13.31
CA ILE A 43 -13.80 -11.36 12.67
C ILE A 43 -13.66 -11.55 11.17
N LEU A 44 -14.79 -11.58 10.48
CA LEU A 44 -14.86 -11.66 9.01
C LEU A 44 -15.43 -10.36 8.48
N SER A 45 -14.77 -9.81 7.47
CA SER A 45 -15.19 -8.59 6.78
C SER A 45 -14.87 -8.71 5.30
N GLY A 46 -15.64 -8.03 4.46
CA GLY A 46 -15.35 -7.97 3.04
C GLY A 46 -16.11 -6.82 2.39
N SER A 47 -15.64 -6.40 1.23
CA SER A 47 -16.39 -5.46 0.41
C SER A 47 -17.61 -6.16 -0.18
N GLY A 48 -18.75 -5.45 -0.28
CA GLY A 48 -19.97 -6.00 -0.90
C GLY A 48 -19.77 -6.49 -2.35
N SER A 49 -18.64 -6.15 -2.99
CA SER A 49 -18.23 -6.59 -4.32
C SER A 49 -17.47 -7.93 -4.36
N SER A 50 -17.19 -8.58 -3.21
CA SER A 50 -16.34 -9.78 -3.08
C SER A 50 -14.88 -9.63 -3.54
N ASP A 51 -14.47 -8.39 -3.85
CA ASP A 51 -13.15 -8.06 -4.35
C ASP A 51 -12.07 -8.18 -3.26
N PHE A 52 -12.41 -7.79 -2.04
CA PHE A 52 -11.54 -7.91 -0.87
C PHE A 52 -12.27 -8.58 0.29
N THR A 53 -11.61 -9.55 0.92
CA THR A 53 -12.11 -10.20 2.14
C THR A 53 -10.98 -10.29 3.16
N LEU A 54 -11.29 -10.08 4.44
CA LEU A 54 -10.38 -10.20 5.57
C LEU A 54 -11.02 -11.10 6.64
N LYS A 55 -10.26 -12.11 7.07
CA LYS A 55 -10.53 -12.95 8.22
C LYS A 55 -9.47 -12.69 9.28
N GLN A 56 -9.87 -12.46 10.52
CA GLN A 56 -8.97 -12.31 11.66
C GLN A 56 -9.38 -13.31 12.74
N GLU A 57 -8.43 -14.08 13.26
CA GLU A 57 -8.61 -14.97 14.40
C GLU A 57 -7.77 -14.45 15.57
N LEU A 58 -8.43 -13.91 16.59
CA LEU A 58 -7.79 -13.48 17.83
C LEU A 58 -7.63 -14.70 18.75
N LYS A 59 -6.46 -14.81 19.37
CA LYS A 59 -6.13 -15.82 20.37
C LYS A 59 -6.33 -15.25 21.78
N ASN A 60 -6.43 -16.13 22.78
CA ASN A 60 -6.51 -15.76 24.21
C ASN A 60 -7.73 -14.91 24.59
N VAL A 61 -8.86 -15.12 23.93
CA VAL A 61 -10.11 -14.44 24.26
C VAL A 61 -10.83 -15.22 25.35
N ILE A 62 -11.24 -14.55 26.44
CA ILE A 62 -12.00 -15.20 27.49
C ILE A 62 -13.44 -15.30 27.02
N ILE A 63 -13.83 -16.50 26.58
CA ILE A 63 -15.19 -16.81 26.16
C ILE A 63 -15.85 -17.57 27.31
N SER A 64 -16.75 -16.89 28.01
CA SER A 64 -17.57 -17.51 29.05
C SER A 64 -18.94 -17.85 28.47
N GLU A 65 -19.18 -19.14 28.21
CA GLU A 65 -20.50 -19.65 27.83
C GLU A 65 -20.93 -20.83 28.71
N GLU A 66 -22.20 -20.82 29.13
CA GLU A 66 -22.91 -22.05 29.48
C GLU A 66 -23.31 -22.75 28.16
N GLY A 67 -22.47 -23.68 27.71
CA GLY A 67 -22.69 -24.48 26.49
C GLY A 67 -21.89 -23.99 25.28
N ASN A 68 -21.10 -24.88 24.68
CA ASN A 68 -20.33 -24.65 23.45
C ASN A 68 -21.26 -24.30 22.27
N ILE A 69 -21.59 -23.02 22.05
CA ILE A 69 -22.36 -22.59 20.88
C ILE A 69 -21.44 -21.73 20.02
N ASN A 70 -21.15 -22.19 18.80
CA ASN A 70 -20.57 -21.33 17.77
C ASN A 70 -21.62 -20.26 17.43
N ILE A 71 -21.43 -19.03 17.93
CA ILE A 71 -22.34 -17.91 17.67
C ILE A 71 -21.71 -17.03 16.59
N SER A 72 -22.55 -16.53 15.69
CA SER A 72 -22.17 -15.68 14.57
C SER A 72 -23.12 -14.49 14.50
N ILE A 73 -22.58 -13.26 14.50
CA ILE A 73 -23.36 -12.02 14.46
C ILE A 73 -22.90 -11.10 13.34
N ASN A 74 -23.84 -10.41 12.71
CA ASN A 74 -23.55 -9.42 11.69
C ASN A 74 -23.84 -8.01 12.22
N ILE A 75 -22.88 -7.10 12.09
CA ILE A 75 -22.99 -5.74 12.61
C ILE A 75 -22.75 -4.76 11.46
N SER A 76 -23.62 -3.74 11.34
CA SER A 76 -23.42 -2.65 10.39
C SER A 76 -22.09 -1.93 10.63
N VAL A 77 -21.28 -1.80 9.57
CA VAL A 77 -20.00 -1.08 9.55
C VAL A 77 -20.15 0.34 10.09
N THR A 78 -21.20 1.05 9.70
CA THR A 78 -21.46 2.44 10.12
C THR A 78 -21.61 2.56 11.62
N ILE A 79 -22.43 1.70 12.23
CA ILE A 79 -22.68 1.71 13.68
C ILE A 79 -21.41 1.29 14.43
N LEU A 80 -20.78 0.22 13.98
CA LEU A 80 -19.58 -0.32 14.61
C LEU A 80 -18.43 0.70 14.60
N ASN A 81 -18.21 1.39 13.47
CA ASN A 81 -17.24 2.47 13.35
C ASN A 81 -17.52 3.64 14.32
N ALA A 82 -18.78 4.04 14.46
CA ALA A 82 -19.15 5.11 15.39
C ALA A 82 -18.85 4.75 16.85
N ILE A 83 -19.01 3.47 17.21
CA ILE A 83 -18.77 2.96 18.55
C ILE A 83 -17.27 2.83 18.83
N ILE A 84 -16.50 2.20 17.94
CA ILE A 84 -15.06 2.00 18.17
C ILE A 84 -14.27 3.31 18.26
N LYS A 85 -14.70 4.37 17.55
CA LYS A 85 -14.09 5.70 17.64
C LYS A 85 -14.17 6.29 19.04
N LYS A 86 -15.23 5.96 19.80
CA LYS A 86 -15.48 6.46 21.16
C LYS A 86 -15.06 5.47 22.25
N MET A 87 -14.55 4.31 21.86
CA MET A 87 -14.16 3.23 22.76
C MET A 87 -12.78 3.49 23.38
N THR A 88 -12.66 3.15 24.68
CA THR A 88 -11.41 3.21 25.44
C THR A 88 -10.65 1.88 25.37
N ASN A 89 -9.48 1.80 26.01
CA ASN A 89 -8.68 0.57 26.07
C ASN A 89 -9.11 -0.39 27.20
N GLU A 90 -10.12 -0.04 27.99
CA GLU A 90 -10.65 -0.88 29.06
C GLU A 90 -11.26 -2.19 28.52
N GLU A 91 -11.30 -3.25 29.34
CA GLU A 91 -11.96 -4.51 29.01
C GLU A 91 -13.38 -4.28 28.49
N ILE A 92 -13.72 -4.99 27.41
CA ILE A 92 -15.04 -4.98 26.80
C ILE A 92 -15.69 -6.33 27.04
N SER A 93 -16.97 -6.28 27.43
CA SER A 93 -17.84 -7.45 27.43
C SER A 93 -18.88 -7.35 26.32
N LEU A 94 -18.95 -8.38 25.47
CA LEU A 94 -19.94 -8.52 24.41
C LEU A 94 -20.96 -9.58 24.84
N PHE A 95 -22.23 -9.19 24.97
CA PHE A 95 -23.30 -10.05 25.43
C PHE A 95 -24.43 -10.15 24.40
N ILE A 96 -24.84 -11.38 24.10
CA ILE A 96 -26.02 -11.69 23.30
C ILE A 96 -26.95 -12.53 24.15
N ASP A 97 -28.22 -12.11 24.20
CA ASP A 97 -29.26 -12.82 24.91
C ASP A 97 -29.71 -14.04 24.08
N PRO A 98 -29.64 -15.28 24.61
CA PRO A 98 -30.10 -16.46 23.88
C PRO A 98 -31.57 -16.39 23.47
N LYS A 99 -32.40 -15.62 24.20
CA LYS A 99 -33.82 -15.43 23.90
C LYS A 99 -34.08 -14.28 22.92
N ASN A 100 -33.09 -13.41 22.69
CA ASN A 100 -33.17 -12.28 21.78
C ASN A 100 -31.81 -12.07 21.11
N ASN A 101 -31.61 -12.80 20.01
CA ASN A 101 -30.39 -12.81 19.21
C ASN A 101 -30.33 -11.68 18.17
N ASP A 102 -31.26 -10.71 18.21
CA ASP A 102 -31.27 -9.54 17.31
C ASP A 102 -30.50 -8.35 17.89
N VAL A 103 -30.05 -8.42 19.15
CA VAL A 103 -29.41 -7.30 19.85
C VAL A 103 -28.10 -7.72 20.52
N LEU A 104 -27.01 -7.07 20.14
CA LEU A 104 -25.73 -7.12 20.84
C LEU A 104 -25.69 -6.06 21.95
N LYS A 105 -25.41 -6.48 23.18
CA LYS A 105 -25.11 -5.58 24.29
C LYS A 105 -23.59 -5.46 24.44
N ILE A 106 -23.07 -4.25 24.44
CA ILE A 106 -21.64 -3.95 24.65
C ILE A 106 -21.50 -3.24 25.98
N LYS A 107 -20.64 -3.75 26.87
CA LYS A 107 -20.30 -3.12 28.14
C LYS A 107 -18.81 -2.79 28.18
N GLN A 108 -18.49 -1.56 28.57
CA GLN A 108 -17.11 -1.12 28.85
C GLN A 108 -17.14 -0.24 30.10
N GLY A 109 -16.54 -0.73 31.19
CA GLY A 109 -16.65 -0.09 32.50
C GLY A 109 -18.11 0.06 32.95
N ARG A 110 -18.54 1.32 33.17
CA ARG A 110 -19.92 1.69 33.54
C ARG A 110 -20.83 1.97 32.34
N ASN A 111 -20.28 2.03 31.14
CA ASN A 111 -21.02 2.34 29.93
C ASN A 111 -21.66 1.06 29.36
N ASN A 112 -22.90 1.18 28.92
CA ASN A 112 -23.64 0.09 28.28
C ASN A 112 -24.27 0.59 26.98
N SER A 113 -24.07 -0.15 25.91
CA SER A 113 -24.63 0.12 24.57
C SER A 113 -25.41 -1.08 24.08
N LYS A 114 -26.44 -0.84 23.27
CA LYS A 114 -27.20 -1.87 22.57
C LYS A 114 -27.18 -1.59 21.08
N ILE A 115 -26.91 -2.61 20.27
CA ILE A 115 -26.81 -2.51 18.82
C ILE A 115 -27.75 -3.54 18.22
N ALA A 116 -28.59 -3.12 17.29
CA ALA A 116 -29.36 -4.04 16.46
C ALA A 116 -28.41 -4.77 15.49
N LEU A 117 -28.54 -6.09 15.44
CA LEU A 117 -27.77 -6.93 14.52
C LEU A 117 -28.42 -6.92 13.14
N ALA A 118 -27.58 -6.97 12.11
CA ALA A 118 -28.04 -7.09 10.74
C ALA A 118 -28.53 -8.52 10.48
N LYS A 119 -29.48 -8.65 9.54
CA LYS A 119 -29.95 -9.96 9.08
C LYS A 119 -28.80 -10.74 8.43
N GLU A 120 -28.99 -12.05 8.33
CA GLU A 120 -27.98 -12.98 7.83
C GLU A 120 -27.48 -12.57 6.43
N HIS A 121 -26.18 -12.32 6.35
CA HIS A 121 -25.44 -12.10 5.11
C HIS A 121 -24.18 -12.94 5.16
N THR A 122 -23.96 -13.76 4.13
CA THR A 122 -22.83 -14.69 4.08
C THR A 122 -21.61 -13.98 3.51
N ILE A 123 -20.54 -13.88 4.30
CA ILE A 123 -19.22 -13.48 3.81
C ILE A 123 -18.53 -14.74 3.27
N SER A 124 -17.99 -14.68 2.05
CA SER A 124 -17.30 -15.82 1.44
C SER A 124 -16.10 -16.26 2.28
N ASP A 125 -16.02 -17.56 2.58
CA ASP A 125 -14.90 -18.13 3.34
C ASP A 125 -13.67 -18.24 2.43
N ILE A 126 -12.65 -17.44 2.73
CA ILE A 126 -11.39 -17.36 1.97
C ILE A 126 -10.67 -18.71 1.90
N LEU A 127 -10.91 -19.59 2.87
CA LEU A 127 -10.15 -20.83 3.07
C LEU A 127 -10.54 -22.01 2.17
N LYS A 128 -11.53 -21.84 1.27
CA LYS A 128 -12.08 -22.95 0.47
C LYS A 128 -11.52 -23.09 -0.95
N SER A 129 -10.46 -22.34 -1.29
CA SER A 129 -9.88 -22.38 -2.63
C SER A 129 -8.59 -23.19 -2.69
N ASP A 130 -8.39 -23.96 -3.75
CA ASP A 130 -7.15 -24.68 -4.01
C ASP A 130 -5.98 -23.69 -4.21
N ILE A 131 -4.98 -23.78 -3.33
CA ILE A 131 -3.77 -22.97 -3.39
C ILE A 131 -2.83 -23.58 -4.44
N ILE A 132 -2.41 -22.77 -5.42
CA ILE A 132 -1.44 -23.16 -6.46
C ILE A 132 -0.03 -23.17 -5.88
N TYR A 133 0.33 -22.11 -5.15
CA TYR A 133 1.59 -22.04 -4.42
C TYR A 133 1.50 -21.11 -3.21
N SER A 134 2.48 -21.26 -2.32
CA SER A 134 2.68 -20.49 -1.11
C SER A 134 4.12 -20.00 -1.06
N LEU A 135 4.31 -18.74 -0.70
CA LEU A 135 5.61 -18.09 -0.64
C LEU A 135 5.79 -17.38 0.71
N ASN A 136 6.81 -17.79 1.47
CA ASN A 136 7.20 -17.09 2.69
C ASN A 136 7.95 -15.81 2.34
N LEU A 137 7.50 -14.69 2.88
CA LEU A 137 8.08 -13.38 2.59
C LEU A 137 8.55 -12.72 3.89
N ASN A 138 9.62 -11.93 3.79
CA ASN A 138 9.99 -11.03 4.87
C ASN A 138 8.89 -9.96 5.01
N PRO A 139 8.24 -9.81 6.18
CA PRO A 139 7.10 -8.91 6.34
C PRO A 139 7.44 -7.45 6.03
N LYS A 140 8.60 -6.99 6.50
CA LYS A 140 9.07 -5.62 6.29
C LYS A 140 9.36 -5.35 4.82
N ILE A 141 10.11 -6.24 4.15
CA ILE A 141 10.43 -6.08 2.72
C ILE A 141 9.17 -6.02 1.87
N PHE A 142 8.20 -6.92 2.10
CA PHE A 142 6.96 -6.92 1.32
C PHE A 142 6.15 -5.65 1.53
N LYS A 143 6.03 -5.18 2.78
CA LYS A 143 5.36 -3.92 3.11
C LYS A 143 6.06 -2.73 2.46
N ASP A 144 7.39 -2.65 2.57
CA ASP A 144 8.19 -1.57 1.99
C ASP A 144 8.03 -1.53 0.46
N LEU A 145 8.01 -2.68 -0.23
CA LEU A 145 7.77 -2.75 -1.68
C LEU A 145 6.38 -2.23 -2.08
N ILE A 146 5.33 -2.57 -1.33
CA ILE A 146 3.96 -2.08 -1.58
C ILE A 146 3.90 -0.57 -1.37
N GLU A 147 4.38 -0.08 -0.23
CA GLU A 147 4.29 1.34 0.13
C GLU A 147 5.10 2.21 -0.83
N SER A 148 6.32 1.81 -1.14
CA SER A 148 7.24 2.57 -1.99
C SER A 148 6.83 2.66 -3.46
N THR A 149 5.98 1.75 -3.94
CA THR A 149 5.48 1.76 -5.33
C THR A 149 4.08 2.39 -5.45
N SER A 150 3.32 2.44 -4.35
CA SER A 150 1.92 2.91 -4.33
C SER A 150 1.72 4.33 -4.88
N TYR A 151 2.74 5.19 -4.81
CA TYR A 151 2.65 6.57 -5.26
C TYR A 151 2.53 6.70 -6.79
N ALA A 152 2.99 5.71 -7.56
CA ALA A 152 2.91 5.73 -9.02
C ALA A 152 1.60 5.14 -9.57
N VAL A 153 0.65 4.74 -8.70
CA VAL A 153 -0.66 4.21 -9.11
C VAL A 153 -1.52 5.35 -9.68
N ALA A 154 -2.22 5.08 -10.78
CA ALA A 154 -3.16 6.03 -11.37
C ALA A 154 -4.27 6.41 -10.38
N GLN A 155 -4.76 7.66 -10.51
CA GLN A 155 -5.81 8.19 -9.64
C GLN A 155 -7.18 8.21 -10.31
N ASP A 156 -7.22 8.15 -11.65
CA ASP A 156 -8.45 8.05 -12.42
C ASP A 156 -8.70 6.62 -12.91
N GLU A 157 -9.96 6.30 -13.14
CA GLU A 157 -10.41 4.96 -13.52
C GLU A 157 -10.41 4.76 -15.04
N ALA A 158 -9.81 5.66 -15.84
CA ALA A 158 -9.85 5.57 -17.30
C ALA A 158 -9.15 4.30 -17.83
N ARG A 159 -8.14 3.82 -17.09
CA ARG A 159 -7.43 2.56 -17.37
C ARG A 159 -7.35 1.72 -16.09
N PRO A 160 -8.32 0.81 -15.84
CA PRO A 160 -8.41 0.06 -14.59
C PRO A 160 -7.14 -0.69 -14.20
N ILE A 161 -6.38 -1.22 -15.17
CA ILE A 161 -5.10 -1.91 -14.91
C ILE A 161 -4.06 -1.01 -14.22
N LEU A 162 -4.14 0.32 -14.38
CA LEU A 162 -3.23 1.29 -13.76
C LEU A 162 -3.63 1.65 -12.32
N LEU A 163 -4.79 1.21 -11.85
CA LEU A 163 -5.20 1.26 -10.44
C LEU A 163 -4.54 0.14 -9.61
N GLY A 164 -3.85 -0.79 -10.27
CA GLY A 164 -3.17 -1.91 -9.64
C GLY A 164 -1.67 -1.69 -9.42
N GLN A 165 -1.10 -2.53 -8.57
CA GLN A 165 0.34 -2.74 -8.49
C GLN A 165 0.64 -4.14 -9.02
N TYR A 166 1.62 -4.20 -9.92
CA TYR A 166 2.00 -5.39 -10.65
C TYR A 166 3.17 -6.08 -9.95
N ILE A 167 2.92 -7.29 -9.46
CA ILE A 167 3.88 -8.13 -8.75
C ILE A 167 4.45 -9.15 -9.74
N GLU A 168 5.77 -9.19 -9.86
CA GLU A 168 6.50 -10.20 -10.61
C GLU A 168 7.35 -11.02 -9.65
N LEU A 169 7.24 -12.34 -9.77
CA LEU A 169 8.08 -13.33 -9.11
C LEU A 169 8.97 -13.97 -10.18
N GLU A 170 10.28 -13.81 -10.07
CA GLU A 170 11.22 -14.35 -11.06
C GLU A 170 12.62 -14.46 -10.44
N ASN A 171 13.36 -15.54 -10.70
CA ASN A 171 14.80 -15.64 -10.36
C ASN A 171 15.17 -15.24 -8.92
N ASN A 172 14.45 -15.73 -7.90
CA ASN A 172 14.63 -15.35 -6.48
C ASN A 172 14.43 -13.83 -6.21
N LEU A 173 13.65 -13.15 -7.04
CA LEU A 173 13.25 -11.77 -6.86
C LEU A 173 11.73 -11.67 -6.77
N ILE A 174 11.30 -10.73 -5.94
CA ILE A 174 9.99 -10.12 -6.03
C ILE A 174 10.17 -8.69 -6.51
N LYS A 175 9.36 -8.30 -7.47
CA LYS A 175 9.33 -6.94 -7.99
C LYS A 175 7.90 -6.44 -7.96
N ILE A 176 7.70 -5.21 -7.49
CA ILE A 176 6.41 -4.53 -7.55
C ILE A 176 6.57 -3.29 -8.42
N THR A 177 5.67 -3.12 -9.38
CA THR A 177 5.68 -2.01 -10.33
C THR A 177 4.32 -1.33 -10.37
N ALA A 178 4.31 0.00 -10.40
CA ALA A 178 3.11 0.80 -10.65
C ALA A 178 3.44 1.97 -11.59
N LEU A 179 2.45 2.40 -12.37
CA LEU A 179 2.59 3.52 -13.31
C LEU A 179 1.23 4.21 -13.55
N ASP A 180 1.26 5.51 -13.84
CA ASP A 180 0.08 6.35 -14.07
C ASP A 180 0.07 7.02 -15.47
N GLY A 181 1.02 6.64 -16.32
CA GLY A 181 1.22 7.22 -17.66
C GLY A 181 2.18 8.41 -17.70
N PHE A 182 2.49 9.03 -16.55
CA PHE A 182 3.47 10.13 -16.46
C PHE A 182 4.75 9.72 -15.72
N ARG A 183 4.66 8.66 -14.92
CA ARG A 183 5.76 8.10 -14.16
C ARG A 183 5.56 6.61 -13.95
N LEU A 184 6.64 5.98 -13.54
CA LEU A 184 6.67 4.58 -13.15
C LEU A 184 7.62 4.41 -11.97
N ILE A 185 7.26 3.54 -11.02
CA ILE A 185 8.15 3.07 -9.96
C ILE A 185 8.15 1.55 -9.99
N SER A 186 9.35 0.97 -10.09
CA SER A 186 9.58 -0.47 -10.10
C SER A 186 10.66 -0.83 -9.09
N ASN A 187 10.22 -1.45 -8.00
CA ASN A 187 11.08 -1.79 -6.87
C ASN A 187 11.21 -3.30 -6.76
N SER A 188 12.40 -3.79 -6.42
CA SER A 188 12.67 -5.21 -6.30
C SER A 188 13.52 -5.56 -5.09
N ALA A 189 13.29 -6.76 -4.56
CA ALA A 189 14.06 -7.31 -3.45
C ALA A 189 14.34 -8.79 -3.70
N LYS A 190 15.40 -9.30 -3.08
CA LYS A 190 15.69 -10.73 -3.05
C LYS A 190 14.77 -11.46 -2.10
N ILE A 191 14.31 -12.62 -2.53
CA ILE A 191 13.48 -13.53 -1.74
C ILE A 191 13.85 -14.97 -2.06
N GLU A 192 13.54 -15.89 -1.15
CA GLU A 192 13.62 -17.32 -1.43
C GLU A 192 12.39 -17.73 -2.25
N ASN A 193 12.53 -17.85 -3.57
CA ASN A 193 11.41 -18.10 -4.46
C ASN A 193 11.77 -19.09 -5.58
N LYS A 194 10.88 -20.05 -5.79
CA LYS A 194 10.98 -21.07 -6.85
C LYS A 194 9.91 -20.95 -7.93
N HIS A 195 9.08 -19.91 -7.84
CA HIS A 195 7.94 -19.71 -8.73
C HIS A 195 8.21 -18.57 -9.71
N GLU A 196 7.74 -18.72 -10.94
CA GLU A 196 7.68 -17.64 -11.92
C GLU A 196 6.21 -17.28 -12.12
N ASP A 197 5.86 -16.04 -11.81
CA ASP A 197 4.46 -15.62 -11.88
C ASP A 197 4.30 -14.10 -11.92
N LYS A 198 3.13 -13.68 -12.39
CA LYS A 198 2.74 -12.29 -12.57
C LYS A 198 1.36 -12.09 -11.98
N ILE A 199 1.24 -11.14 -11.04
CA ILE A 199 0.00 -10.87 -10.33
C ILE A 199 -0.27 -9.37 -10.37
N LEU A 200 -1.45 -8.98 -10.87
CA LEU A 200 -1.91 -7.60 -10.78
C LEU A 200 -3.02 -7.52 -9.73
N ILE A 201 -2.83 -6.67 -8.71
CA ILE A 201 -3.77 -6.49 -7.60
C ILE A 201 -4.08 -5.01 -7.44
N HIS A 202 -5.34 -4.67 -7.14
CA HIS A 202 -5.76 -3.29 -6.93
C HIS A 202 -4.96 -2.66 -5.77
N ALA A 203 -4.43 -1.46 -5.97
CA ALA A 203 -3.52 -0.84 -5.00
C ALA A 203 -4.16 -0.63 -3.62
N ASN A 204 -5.45 -0.27 -3.58
CA ASN A 204 -6.21 -0.20 -2.32
C ASN A 204 -6.26 -1.54 -1.57
N ASN A 205 -6.37 -2.66 -2.28
CA ASN A 205 -6.39 -3.98 -1.67
C ASN A 205 -5.00 -4.34 -1.14
N LEU A 206 -3.93 -4.08 -1.91
CA LEU A 206 -2.56 -4.25 -1.43
C LEU A 206 -2.24 -3.36 -0.23
N LYS A 207 -2.74 -2.13 -0.19
CA LYS A 207 -2.62 -1.24 0.97
C LYS A 207 -3.37 -1.79 2.19
N ASN A 208 -4.55 -2.38 2.00
CA ASN A 208 -5.28 -3.03 3.07
C ASN A 208 -4.51 -4.27 3.58
N LEU A 209 -3.94 -5.07 2.68
CA LEU A 209 -3.08 -6.22 3.01
C LEU A 209 -1.85 -5.78 3.80
N SER A 210 -1.12 -4.77 3.33
CA SER A 210 0.09 -4.27 3.98
C SER A 210 -0.21 -3.67 5.36
N SER A 211 -1.42 -3.15 5.58
CA SER A 211 -1.85 -2.63 6.89
C SER A 211 -2.00 -3.71 7.97
N LEU A 212 -2.06 -4.99 7.58
CA LEU A 212 -2.04 -6.12 8.50
C LEU A 212 -0.63 -6.41 9.04
N ILE A 213 0.40 -5.91 8.35
CA ILE A 213 1.81 -6.12 8.66
C ILE A 213 2.29 -5.03 9.61
N ASP A 214 2.73 -5.45 10.79
CA ASP A 214 3.38 -4.61 11.79
C ASP A 214 4.68 -5.24 12.32
N ASP A 215 5.39 -4.53 13.18
CA ASP A 215 6.68 -4.97 13.75
C ASP A 215 6.58 -6.26 14.59
N SER A 216 5.36 -6.68 14.96
CA SER A 216 5.11 -7.93 15.67
C SER A 216 4.84 -9.12 14.74
N THR A 217 4.82 -8.91 13.43
CA THR A 217 4.58 -9.96 12.43
C THR A 217 5.71 -10.99 12.47
N GLU A 218 5.38 -12.23 12.82
CA GLU A 218 6.35 -13.32 12.91
C GLU A 218 6.44 -14.09 11.59
N GLU A 219 5.33 -14.19 10.88
CA GLU A 219 5.21 -14.99 9.66
C GLU A 219 4.27 -14.29 8.67
N LEU A 220 4.72 -14.22 7.42
CA LEU A 220 3.97 -13.68 6.29
C LEU A 220 4.04 -14.68 5.13
N ILE A 221 2.87 -15.15 4.70
CA ILE A 221 2.74 -16.08 3.57
C ILE A 221 1.90 -15.41 2.49
N LEU A 222 2.44 -15.33 1.28
CA LEU A 222 1.70 -15.00 0.07
C LEU A 222 1.29 -16.30 -0.62
N ASN A 223 -0.01 -16.56 -0.63
CA ASN A 223 -0.63 -17.65 -1.36
C ASN A 223 -1.27 -17.11 -2.65
N LYS A 224 -1.26 -17.93 -3.70
CA LYS A 224 -2.02 -17.65 -4.93
C LYS A 224 -2.94 -18.82 -5.26
N ASN A 225 -4.16 -18.50 -5.67
CA ASN A 225 -5.04 -19.43 -6.37
C ASN A 225 -5.31 -18.91 -7.81
N ASN A 226 -6.27 -19.50 -8.53
CA ASN A 226 -6.54 -19.12 -9.93
C ASN A 226 -6.90 -17.64 -10.13
N ASN A 227 -7.56 -16.98 -9.18
CA ASN A 227 -8.10 -15.64 -9.36
C ASN A 227 -7.93 -14.71 -8.15
N LYS A 228 -7.22 -15.16 -7.11
CA LYS A 228 -6.99 -14.41 -5.88
C LYS A 228 -5.55 -14.53 -5.40
N ALA A 229 -5.05 -13.42 -4.88
CA ALA A 229 -3.89 -13.39 -4.02
C ALA A 229 -4.38 -13.37 -2.56
N ILE A 230 -3.81 -14.24 -1.74
CA ILE A 230 -4.21 -14.42 -0.35
C ILE A 230 -2.97 -14.21 0.51
N VAL A 231 -3.01 -13.23 1.42
CA VAL A 231 -1.93 -12.95 2.36
C VAL A 231 -2.33 -13.44 3.74
N GLU A 232 -1.49 -14.29 4.31
CA GLU A 232 -1.60 -14.74 5.69
C GLU A 232 -0.54 -14.05 6.53
N VAL A 233 -0.99 -13.36 7.58
CA VAL A 233 -0.16 -12.68 8.56
C VAL A 233 -0.39 -13.35 9.90
N LYS A 234 0.69 -13.77 10.55
CA LYS A 234 0.61 -14.39 11.87
C LYS A 234 1.57 -13.72 12.85
N ASN A 235 1.05 -13.57 14.07
CA ASN A 235 1.85 -13.26 15.24
C ASN A 235 1.34 -14.02 16.47
N LYS A 236 1.88 -13.67 17.63
CA LYS A 236 1.55 -14.28 18.92
C LYS A 236 0.07 -14.18 19.27
N ASN A 237 -0.57 -13.06 18.98
CA ASN A 237 -1.91 -12.74 19.47
C ASN A 237 -3.01 -12.98 18.43
N TYR A 238 -2.68 -13.01 17.12
CA TYR A 238 -3.67 -13.25 16.09
C TYR A 238 -3.11 -13.88 14.80
N VAL A 239 -4.03 -14.38 13.98
CA VAL A 239 -3.81 -14.76 12.58
C VAL A 239 -4.78 -13.95 11.73
N ALA A 240 -4.31 -13.28 10.69
CA ALA A 240 -5.15 -12.62 9.70
C ALA A 240 -4.91 -13.23 8.31
N ILE A 241 -5.99 -13.45 7.58
CA ILE A 241 -5.98 -13.98 6.22
C ILE A 241 -6.80 -13.01 5.40
N ALA A 242 -6.19 -12.39 4.41
CA ALA A 242 -6.88 -11.47 3.53
C ALA A 242 -6.69 -11.87 2.07
N ALA A 243 -7.78 -11.79 1.31
CA ALA A 243 -7.81 -12.18 -0.08
C ALA A 243 -8.25 -11.00 -0.94
N SER A 244 -7.55 -10.80 -2.04
CA SER A 244 -7.92 -9.87 -3.10
C SER A 244 -8.10 -10.64 -4.40
N ASN A 245 -9.05 -10.23 -5.23
CA ASN A 245 -9.06 -10.66 -6.63
C ASN A 245 -7.79 -10.18 -7.35
N ILE A 246 -7.37 -10.98 -8.33
CA ILE A 246 -6.33 -10.67 -9.30
C ILE A 246 -7.03 -10.19 -10.57
N PHE A 247 -6.53 -9.14 -11.19
CA PHE A 247 -7.04 -8.69 -12.50
C PHE A 247 -6.85 -9.80 -13.55
N SER A 248 -7.84 -9.97 -14.43
CA SER A 248 -7.76 -10.91 -15.54
C SER A 248 -6.90 -10.41 -16.70
N GLU A 249 -6.76 -9.10 -16.81
CA GLU A 249 -6.08 -8.40 -17.88
C GLU A 249 -4.57 -8.35 -17.65
N GLU A 250 -3.81 -8.39 -18.75
CA GLU A 250 -2.37 -8.22 -18.70
C GLU A 250 -1.98 -6.78 -18.36
N PHE A 251 -0.91 -6.63 -17.57
CA PHE A 251 -0.32 -5.33 -17.30
C PHE A 251 0.52 -4.84 -18.48
N ILE A 252 0.79 -3.54 -18.53
CA ILE A 252 1.54 -2.92 -19.64
C ILE A 252 2.99 -3.40 -19.65
N GLU A 253 3.53 -3.67 -20.85
CA GLU A 253 4.95 -3.96 -21.09
C GLU A 253 5.84 -2.74 -20.79
N TYR A 254 6.17 -2.58 -19.51
CA TYR A 254 6.86 -1.39 -19.01
C TYR A 254 8.39 -1.48 -19.08
N LYS A 255 8.96 -2.69 -19.20
CA LYS A 255 10.42 -2.90 -19.20
C LYS A 255 11.11 -2.12 -20.33
N GLN A 256 10.44 -2.00 -21.47
CA GLN A 256 10.91 -1.23 -22.62
C GLN A 256 10.94 0.30 -22.36
N LEU A 257 10.13 0.80 -21.41
CA LEU A 257 10.11 2.22 -21.04
C LEU A 257 11.36 2.63 -20.24
N ILE A 258 11.85 1.73 -19.39
CA ILE A 258 13.09 1.96 -18.62
C ILE A 258 14.32 1.76 -19.52
N GLY A 259 14.28 0.76 -20.40
CA GLY A 259 15.38 0.45 -21.31
C GLY A 259 16.64 -0.07 -20.60
N ASP A 260 17.73 -0.16 -21.34
CA ASP A 260 19.05 -0.49 -20.80
C ASP A 260 19.74 0.78 -20.30
N LEU A 261 20.04 0.87 -19.00
CA LEU A 261 20.70 2.03 -18.41
C LEU A 261 22.05 2.36 -19.04
N SER A 262 22.75 1.37 -19.63
CA SER A 262 24.02 1.60 -20.33
C SER A 262 23.86 2.36 -21.64
N SER A 263 22.64 2.41 -22.20
CA SER A 263 22.33 3.16 -23.41
C SER A 263 22.11 4.65 -23.17
N PHE A 264 22.01 5.09 -21.91
CA PHE A 264 21.79 6.49 -21.58
C PHE A 264 23.12 7.26 -21.65
N PRO A 265 23.23 8.30 -22.51
CA PRO A 265 24.45 9.07 -22.67
C PRO A 265 24.79 9.89 -21.42
N ILE A 266 23.78 10.27 -20.62
CA ILE A 266 23.94 11.14 -19.46
C ILE A 266 23.62 10.36 -18.19
N LYS A 267 24.55 10.40 -17.24
CA LYS A 267 24.46 9.86 -15.89
C LYS A 267 25.06 10.87 -14.91
N ILE A 268 24.26 11.28 -13.92
CA ILE A 268 24.73 12.10 -12.81
C ILE A 268 24.50 11.39 -11.47
N THR A 269 25.40 11.61 -10.51
CA THR A 269 25.23 11.18 -9.11
C THR A 269 25.04 12.40 -8.22
N VAL A 270 23.97 12.41 -7.40
CA VAL A 270 23.68 13.51 -6.47
C VAL A 270 23.36 13.01 -5.07
N ASP A 271 23.45 13.89 -4.07
CA ASP A 271 22.93 13.61 -2.73
C ASP A 271 21.40 13.65 -2.74
N ARG A 272 20.77 12.55 -2.35
CA ARG A 272 19.31 12.38 -2.41
C ARG A 272 18.58 13.35 -1.49
N LEU A 273 19.09 13.62 -0.29
CA LEU A 273 18.42 14.56 0.63
C LEU A 273 18.58 16.00 0.16
N GLN A 274 19.75 16.36 -0.39
CA GLN A 274 19.94 17.68 -0.97
C GLN A 274 18.94 17.91 -2.12
N LEU A 275 18.82 16.95 -3.05
CA LEU A 275 17.87 17.04 -4.15
C LEU A 275 16.41 17.08 -3.65
N LEU A 276 16.03 16.16 -2.76
CA LEU A 276 14.68 16.08 -2.20
C LEU A 276 14.27 17.42 -1.57
N ASN A 277 15.10 17.95 -0.67
CA ASN A 277 14.80 19.19 0.05
C ASN A 277 14.77 20.41 -0.88
N THR A 278 15.63 20.45 -1.90
CA THR A 278 15.64 21.55 -2.87
C THR A 278 14.39 21.51 -3.75
N VAL A 279 14.02 20.35 -4.29
CA VAL A 279 12.78 20.19 -5.08
C VAL A 279 11.55 20.51 -4.22
N ASP A 280 11.50 20.05 -2.96
CA ASP A 280 10.36 20.27 -2.07
C ASP A 280 10.12 21.76 -1.81
N ARG A 281 11.18 22.52 -1.49
CA ARG A 281 11.09 23.98 -1.31
C ARG A 281 10.60 24.70 -2.58
N ILE A 282 11.16 24.34 -3.73
CA ILE A 282 10.83 24.99 -5.00
C ILE A 282 9.43 24.61 -5.49
N SER A 283 8.95 23.41 -5.14
CA SER A 283 7.61 22.95 -5.52
C SER A 283 6.49 23.87 -5.04
N VAL A 284 6.71 24.61 -3.95
CA VAL A 284 5.78 25.65 -3.46
C VAL A 284 5.48 26.68 -4.54
N VAL A 285 6.50 27.13 -5.28
CA VAL A 285 6.32 28.10 -6.38
C VAL A 285 5.58 27.47 -7.55
N SER A 286 5.91 26.21 -7.89
CA SER A 286 5.29 25.50 -9.01
C SER A 286 3.77 25.34 -8.88
N SER A 287 3.26 25.32 -7.63
CA SER A 287 1.81 25.23 -7.35
C SER A 287 1.02 26.46 -7.83
N PHE A 288 1.70 27.59 -8.06
CA PHE A 288 1.11 28.83 -8.57
C PHE A 288 1.25 28.99 -10.10
N VAL A 289 1.78 27.98 -10.80
CA VAL A 289 1.95 28.00 -12.26
C VAL A 289 0.61 27.66 -12.93
N LYS A 290 0.10 28.60 -13.73
CA LYS A 290 -1.19 28.44 -14.44
C LYS A 290 -1.12 27.46 -15.61
N GLU A 291 0.04 27.35 -16.26
CA GLU A 291 0.26 26.55 -17.48
C GLU A 291 0.81 25.15 -17.17
N GLY A 292 0.28 24.52 -16.11
CA GLY A 292 0.72 23.20 -15.66
C GLY A 292 1.92 23.26 -14.71
N THR A 293 1.80 22.53 -13.60
CA THR A 293 2.80 22.50 -12.53
C THR A 293 4.12 21.90 -13.01
N HIS A 294 5.19 22.70 -12.99
CA HIS A 294 6.52 22.25 -13.36
C HIS A 294 7.65 23.00 -12.66
N ILE A 295 8.83 22.39 -12.68
CA ILE A 295 10.13 22.97 -12.33
C ILE A 295 11.09 22.71 -13.50
N LEU A 296 12.06 23.58 -13.70
CA LEU A 296 13.16 23.37 -14.66
C LEU A 296 14.38 22.87 -13.91
N MET A 297 14.99 21.80 -14.39
CA MET A 297 16.30 21.32 -13.95
C MET A 297 17.32 21.63 -15.04
N LYS A 298 18.34 22.42 -14.71
CA LYS A 298 19.45 22.74 -15.61
C LYS A 298 20.67 21.99 -15.14
N LEU A 299 21.12 21.05 -15.97
CA LEU A 299 22.36 20.33 -15.73
C LEU A 299 23.51 21.20 -16.19
N ASN A 300 24.39 21.53 -15.26
CA ASN A 300 25.71 22.11 -15.51
C ASN A 300 26.80 21.06 -15.22
N LYS A 301 28.07 21.42 -15.44
CA LYS A 301 29.20 20.51 -15.18
C LYS A 301 29.22 19.96 -13.75
N ASP A 302 29.16 20.84 -12.75
CA ASP A 302 29.36 20.51 -11.34
C ASP A 302 28.07 20.64 -10.49
N SER A 303 26.97 21.11 -11.08
CA SER A 303 25.73 21.36 -10.36
C SER A 303 24.47 21.11 -11.18
N LEU A 304 23.38 20.83 -10.47
CA LEU A 304 22.02 20.77 -10.98
C LEU A 304 21.24 21.96 -10.41
N GLU A 305 21.02 22.98 -11.22
CA GLU A 305 20.17 24.11 -10.85
C GLU A 305 18.70 23.74 -11.03
N ILE A 306 17.87 24.14 -10.08
CA ILE A 306 16.44 23.90 -10.09
C ILE A 306 15.74 25.25 -9.99
N ASP A 307 14.98 25.58 -11.03
CA ASP A 307 14.27 26.85 -11.18
C ASP A 307 12.75 26.58 -11.09
N GLY A 308 12.09 27.19 -10.12
CA GLY A 308 10.63 27.31 -10.07
C GLY A 308 10.22 28.75 -10.33
N ASN A 309 9.39 28.97 -11.33
CA ASN A 309 8.95 30.31 -11.73
C ASN A 309 7.44 30.33 -11.97
N SER A 310 6.77 31.34 -11.44
CA SER A 310 5.33 31.58 -11.62
C SER A 310 5.07 33.08 -11.80
N SER A 311 3.82 33.45 -12.07
CA SER A 311 3.43 34.86 -12.18
C SER A 311 3.59 35.68 -10.89
N VAL A 312 3.74 35.02 -9.73
CA VAL A 312 3.69 35.68 -8.41
C VAL A 312 4.94 35.45 -7.56
N ALA A 313 5.77 34.47 -7.90
CA ALA A 313 6.99 34.14 -7.17
C ALA A 313 7.97 33.40 -8.07
N SER A 314 9.26 33.55 -7.77
CA SER A 314 10.34 32.74 -8.33
C SER A 314 11.24 32.24 -7.21
N MET A 315 11.75 31.03 -7.36
CA MET A 315 12.70 30.41 -6.44
C MET A 315 13.69 29.60 -7.23
N LYS A 316 14.96 29.68 -6.81
CA LYS A 316 16.05 28.90 -7.36
C LYS A 316 16.71 28.11 -6.26
N GLY A 317 17.24 26.95 -6.61
CA GLY A 317 18.10 26.18 -5.74
C GLY A 317 19.11 25.40 -6.56
N GLU A 318 20.13 24.92 -5.89
CA GLU A 318 21.25 24.24 -6.54
C GLU A 318 21.59 22.98 -5.74
N VAL A 319 21.91 21.91 -6.47
CA VAL A 319 22.36 20.63 -5.92
C VAL A 319 23.72 20.32 -6.51
N ASN A 320 24.67 19.98 -5.65
CA ASN A 320 26.02 19.63 -6.11
C ASN A 320 25.99 18.25 -6.78
N ILE A 321 26.68 18.14 -7.92
CA ILE A 321 26.85 16.86 -8.61
C ILE A 321 28.17 16.24 -8.17
N LYS A 322 28.10 14.99 -7.72
CA LYS A 322 29.28 14.23 -7.27
C LYS A 322 30.02 13.57 -8.43
N ASN A 323 29.28 13.08 -9.41
CA ASN A 323 29.81 12.51 -10.64
C ASN A 323 28.92 12.93 -11.79
N ASN A 324 29.52 13.39 -12.88
CA ASN A 324 28.84 13.74 -14.12
C ASN A 324 29.66 13.20 -15.29
N ASN A 325 29.03 12.46 -16.20
CA ASN A 325 29.69 11.97 -17.42
C ASN A 325 29.38 12.84 -18.66
N PHE A 326 28.65 13.95 -18.50
CA PHE A 326 28.20 14.82 -19.56
C PHE A 326 28.75 16.23 -19.36
N GLU A 327 29.49 16.73 -20.35
CA GLU A 327 30.20 18.01 -20.26
C GLU A 327 29.39 19.20 -20.78
N GLU A 328 28.30 18.95 -21.52
CA GLU A 328 27.43 20.00 -22.05
C GLU A 328 26.32 20.35 -21.05
N GLU A 329 25.64 21.46 -21.31
CA GLU A 329 24.50 21.92 -20.51
C GLU A 329 23.19 21.50 -21.18
N PHE A 330 22.21 21.09 -20.38
CA PHE A 330 20.84 20.97 -20.87
C PHE A 330 19.82 21.31 -19.81
N THR A 331 18.64 21.71 -20.27
CA THR A 331 17.50 22.03 -19.40
C THR A 331 16.35 21.08 -19.67
N ILE A 332 15.75 20.54 -18.62
CA ILE A 332 14.59 19.64 -18.70
C ILE A 332 13.54 20.02 -17.66
N GLY A 333 12.27 19.98 -18.04
CA GLY A 333 11.15 20.31 -17.16
C GLY A 333 10.49 19.07 -16.56
N PHE A 334 10.16 19.09 -15.27
CA PHE A 334 9.41 18.01 -14.62
C PHE A 334 8.28 18.55 -13.75
N ASN A 335 7.22 17.74 -13.57
CA ASN A 335 6.32 17.95 -12.46
C ASN A 335 7.07 17.59 -11.15
N PRO A 336 7.24 18.53 -10.20
CA PRO A 336 8.02 18.29 -8.99
C PRO A 336 7.41 17.19 -8.12
N LYS A 337 6.08 16.99 -8.14
CA LYS A 337 5.44 15.91 -7.40
C LYS A 337 6.01 14.54 -7.78
N TYR A 338 6.24 14.29 -9.06
CA TYR A 338 6.74 13.00 -9.53
C TYR A 338 8.19 12.75 -9.13
N ILE A 339 9.02 13.79 -9.13
CA ILE A 339 10.39 13.74 -8.62
C ILE A 339 10.37 13.48 -7.10
N LEU A 340 9.56 14.22 -6.35
CA LEU A 340 9.44 14.05 -4.90
C LEU A 340 8.97 12.64 -4.53
N ASP A 341 7.99 12.11 -5.24
CA ASP A 341 7.47 10.77 -4.99
C ASP A 341 8.51 9.68 -5.32
N ALA A 342 9.38 9.88 -6.32
CA ALA A 342 10.53 9.00 -6.54
C ALA A 342 11.56 9.09 -5.39
N LEU A 343 11.89 10.31 -4.95
CA LEU A 343 12.96 10.53 -3.96
C LEU A 343 12.58 10.15 -2.52
N LYS A 344 11.32 10.37 -2.11
CA LYS A 344 10.84 10.07 -0.75
C LYS A 344 10.91 8.58 -0.41
N ASN A 345 10.88 7.72 -1.43
CA ASN A 345 10.91 6.27 -1.27
C ASN A 345 12.33 5.69 -1.33
N ILE A 346 13.34 6.51 -1.61
CA ILE A 346 14.73 6.09 -1.65
C ILE A 346 15.37 6.35 -0.28
N ASN A 347 16.01 5.32 0.29
CA ASN A 347 16.70 5.40 1.59
C ASN A 347 18.21 5.60 1.48
N THR A 348 18.79 5.45 0.30
CA THR A 348 20.24 5.59 0.07
C THR A 348 20.66 7.05 0.09
N LYS A 349 21.89 7.33 0.53
CA LYS A 349 22.43 8.70 0.59
C LYS A 349 22.56 9.32 -0.80
N GLU A 350 22.98 8.52 -1.76
CA GLU A 350 23.18 8.91 -3.14
C GLU A 350 22.19 8.20 -4.07
N ILE A 351 21.89 8.88 -5.17
CA ILE A 351 21.13 8.35 -6.29
C ILE A 351 21.88 8.61 -7.59
N ASP A 352 21.62 7.78 -8.58
CA ASP A 352 22.04 8.04 -9.96
C ASP A 352 20.80 8.45 -10.77
N MET A 353 20.93 9.50 -11.57
CA MET A 353 19.91 9.94 -12.53
C MET A 353 20.45 9.78 -13.95
N PHE A 354 19.63 9.22 -14.84
CA PHE A 354 19.97 8.96 -16.23
C PHE A 354 19.06 9.75 -17.17
N PHE A 355 19.64 10.31 -18.22
CA PHE A 355 18.92 11.09 -19.23
C PHE A 355 19.39 10.74 -20.64
N ASN A 356 18.45 10.72 -21.59
CA ASN A 356 18.73 10.57 -23.02
C ASN A 356 18.77 11.90 -23.77
N SER A 357 17.84 12.80 -23.44
CA SER A 357 17.72 14.13 -24.04
C SER A 357 16.88 15.02 -23.13
N ASN A 358 16.74 16.31 -23.48
CA ASN A 358 15.89 17.27 -22.78
C ASN A 358 14.37 17.03 -22.92
N VAL A 359 13.95 16.07 -23.75
CA VAL A 359 12.54 15.70 -23.96
C VAL A 359 12.26 14.22 -23.69
N SER A 360 13.26 13.47 -23.21
CA SER A 360 13.16 12.05 -22.88
C SER A 360 12.92 11.85 -21.37
N PRO A 361 12.39 10.68 -20.97
CA PRO A 361 12.23 10.35 -19.55
C PRO A 361 13.56 10.40 -18.79
N ALA A 362 13.49 10.80 -17.53
CA ALA A 362 14.59 10.59 -16.57
C ALA A 362 14.39 9.28 -15.84
N ILE A 363 15.47 8.50 -15.67
CA ILE A 363 15.49 7.33 -14.79
C ILE A 363 16.25 7.69 -13.51
N ILE A 364 15.64 7.44 -12.36
CA ILE A 364 16.22 7.67 -11.03
C ILE A 364 16.36 6.32 -10.35
N ILE A 365 17.58 5.96 -9.96
CA ILE A 365 17.86 4.73 -9.22
C ILE A 365 18.56 5.02 -7.91
N ASN A 366 18.30 4.18 -6.90
CA ASN A 366 19.06 4.19 -5.67
C ASN A 366 20.44 3.53 -5.86
N LYS A 367 21.34 3.74 -4.89
CA LYS A 367 22.64 3.05 -4.82
C LYS A 367 22.65 2.15 -3.59
N PRO A 368 22.14 0.91 -3.70
CA PRO A 368 22.06 -0.01 -2.58
C PRO A 368 23.47 -0.28 -2.02
N GLU A 369 23.60 -0.33 -0.69
CA GLU A 369 24.87 -0.60 -0.02
C GLU A 369 25.03 -2.09 0.28
N LYS A 370 23.91 -2.79 0.46
CA LYS A 370 23.84 -4.23 0.72
C LYS A 370 23.05 -4.94 -0.38
N GLU A 371 23.30 -6.23 -0.51
CA GLU A 371 22.63 -7.09 -1.49
C GLU A 371 21.12 -7.28 -1.19
N GLU A 372 20.74 -7.17 0.08
CA GLU A 372 19.37 -7.28 0.59
C GLU A 372 18.55 -5.98 0.44
N ASP A 373 19.23 -4.87 0.16
CA ASP A 373 18.57 -3.58 0.03
C ASP A 373 17.64 -3.58 -1.19
N ILE A 374 16.47 -2.97 -1.02
CA ILE A 374 15.51 -2.79 -2.11
C ILE A 374 16.15 -1.98 -3.23
N LYS A 375 16.11 -2.52 -4.44
CA LYS A 375 16.50 -1.80 -5.67
C LYS A 375 15.30 -1.03 -6.18
N ILE A 376 15.48 0.26 -6.41
CA ILE A 376 14.44 1.20 -6.84
C ILE A 376 14.78 1.69 -8.24
N ASN A 377 13.82 1.60 -9.16
CA ASN A 377 13.89 2.21 -10.47
C ASN A 377 12.66 3.08 -10.67
N ALA A 378 12.84 4.39 -10.72
CA ALA A 378 11.79 5.33 -11.03
C ALA A 378 12.02 5.94 -12.41
N LEU A 379 10.96 6.06 -13.20
CA LEU A 379 10.94 6.78 -14.46
C LEU A 379 9.99 7.96 -14.32
N VAL A 380 10.43 9.14 -14.75
CA VAL A 380 9.60 10.35 -14.76
C VAL A 380 9.62 10.97 -16.15
N LEU A 381 8.43 11.14 -16.74
CA LEU A 381 8.30 11.83 -18.02
C LEU A 381 8.51 13.34 -17.84
N PRO A 382 9.22 14.00 -18.75
CA PRO A 382 9.34 15.45 -18.74
C PRO A 382 8.01 16.10 -19.12
N VAL A 383 7.84 17.34 -18.67
CA VAL A 383 6.80 18.22 -19.20
C VAL A 383 7.35 18.96 -20.41
N LYS A 384 6.49 19.20 -21.42
CA LYS A 384 6.85 20.11 -22.51
C LYS A 384 6.90 21.53 -21.96
N THR A 385 8.07 22.13 -21.98
CA THR A 385 8.28 23.53 -21.63
C THR A 385 8.19 24.33 -22.93
N ILE A 386 7.30 25.32 -22.98
CA ILE A 386 7.24 26.26 -24.10
C ILE A 386 8.38 27.24 -23.85
N SER A 387 9.39 27.22 -24.72
CA SER A 387 10.53 28.15 -24.72
C SER A 387 10.09 29.58 -24.99
#